data_AF-A0AA39V5H2-F1
#
_entry.id   AF-A0AA39V5H2-F1
#
_cell.length_a   1.000
_cell.length_b   1.000
_cell.length_c   1.000
_cell.angle_alpha   90.00
_cell.angle_beta   90.00
_cell.angle_gamma   90.00
#
_symmetry.space_group_name_H-M   'P 1'
#
loop_
_entity.id
_entity.type
_entity.pdbx_description
1 polymer ?
#
loop_
_entity_poly.entity_id
_entity_poly.type
_entity_poly.pdbx_seq_one_letter_code
_entity_poly.pdbx_strand_id
1 'polypeptide(L)'
;MERCADPALRLEVDEFILDYLVHMALKGILKDYKRAQSGARNVKSQGAADITLHMVNVTSETTPSKTALQRLSDQRHNQAIAFRSMQQSLASLPLVDLNEYHAPQFRAPIKQQQSSRSPTPPGLSQSHVTSTPPSTSLLDSLPSFMALSAVFQTTTNQTTITDTWMRLAAGFMAQAVIEQYLIYGSTGDEVLQEAFAWGFDAECTAEEGSDEWEINAMFWGEDQVVPRWEEIRDAHMQALVPPAGTDLLTHLRGLIDNELSVPKFEECMIAFLDGLLRDQSIPVLAQVEMGQVDGVSREEARVLQQAIGIV
;
A
#
# COMPACT_ATOMS: atom_id res chain seq x y z
N MET A 1 38.00 16.35 -0.62
CA MET A 1 37.94 15.20 -1.55
C MET A 1 36.47 14.81 -1.60
N GLU A 2 35.68 15.47 -2.43
CA GLU A 2 34.24 15.19 -2.57
C GLU A 2 34.08 13.86 -3.30
N ARG A 3 33.85 12.78 -2.54
CA ARG A 3 33.34 11.53 -3.12
C ARG A 3 31.86 11.75 -3.42
N CYS A 4 31.58 12.44 -4.52
CA CYS A 4 30.25 12.43 -5.10
C CYS A 4 30.05 11.02 -5.66
N ALA A 5 29.23 10.21 -5.00
CA ALA A 5 28.75 8.97 -5.61
C ALA A 5 28.13 9.32 -6.97
N ASP A 6 28.38 8.47 -7.97
CA ASP A 6 27.77 8.62 -9.29
C ASP A 6 26.26 8.89 -9.10
N PRO A 7 25.70 9.99 -9.61
CA PRO A 7 24.30 10.32 -9.44
C PRO A 7 23.37 9.18 -9.93
N ALA A 8 23.80 8.35 -10.87
CA ALA A 8 23.07 7.15 -11.28
C ALA A 8 23.01 6.09 -10.18
N LEU A 9 24.12 5.84 -9.48
CA LEU A 9 24.19 4.87 -8.37
C LEU A 9 23.45 5.35 -7.12
N ARG A 10 23.29 6.66 -6.94
CA ARG A 10 22.57 7.22 -5.79
C ARG A 10 21.10 6.79 -5.79
N LEU A 11 20.44 6.83 -6.95
CA LEU A 11 19.04 6.45 -7.08
C LEU A 11 18.84 4.95 -6.78
N GLU A 12 19.73 4.09 -7.28
CA GLU A 12 19.70 2.65 -6.98
C GLU A 12 19.89 2.37 -5.48
N VAL A 13 20.81 3.08 -4.83
CA VAL A 13 21.03 2.95 -3.38
C VAL A 13 19.81 3.41 -2.59
N ASP A 14 19.21 4.54 -2.97
CA ASP A 14 18.00 5.06 -2.33
C ASP A 14 16.83 4.05 -2.48
N GLU A 15 16.69 3.43 -3.66
CA GLU A 15 15.69 2.35 -3.89
C GLU A 15 15.93 1.14 -2.98
N PHE A 16 17.18 0.67 -2.86
CA PHE A 16 17.52 -0.44 -1.96
C PHE A 16 17.23 -0.13 -0.49
N ILE A 17 17.49 1.10 -0.07
CA ILE A 17 17.20 1.55 1.29
C ILE A 17 15.69 1.56 1.53
N LEU A 18 14.90 2.08 0.59
CA LEU A 18 13.45 2.11 0.70
C LEU A 18 12.85 0.70 0.77
N ASP A 19 13.26 -0.20 -0.12
CA ASP A 19 12.83 -1.60 -0.13
C ASP A 19 13.13 -2.30 1.21
N TYR A 20 14.35 -2.10 1.73
CA TYR A 20 14.74 -2.62 3.04
C TYR A 20 13.89 -2.05 4.18
N LEU A 21 13.71 -0.72 4.22
CA LEU A 21 12.95 -0.06 5.28
C LEU A 21 11.48 -0.50 5.29
N VAL A 22 10.85 -0.62 4.12
CA VAL A 22 9.47 -1.10 4.00
C VAL A 22 9.36 -2.55 4.48
N HIS A 23 10.26 -3.43 4.03
CA HIS A 23 10.29 -4.83 4.48
C HIS A 23 10.46 -4.95 6.00
N MET A 24 11.37 -4.18 6.59
CA MET A 24 11.62 -4.21 8.03
C MET A 24 10.46 -3.62 8.84
N ALA A 25 9.84 -2.55 8.35
CA ALA A 25 8.65 -1.96 8.95
C ALA A 25 7.48 -2.96 8.96
N LEU A 26 7.19 -3.60 7.82
CA LEU A 26 6.14 -4.63 7.73
C LEU A 26 6.41 -5.80 8.67
N LYS A 27 7.65 -6.31 8.70
CA LYS A 27 8.04 -7.37 9.65
C LYS A 27 7.87 -6.96 11.11
N GLY A 28 8.22 -5.72 11.44
CA GLY A 28 8.00 -5.14 12.76
C GLY A 28 6.53 -5.13 13.14
N ILE A 29 5.68 -4.54 12.30
CA ILE A 29 4.23 -4.45 12.49
C ILE A 29 3.61 -5.84 12.68
N LEU A 30 3.94 -6.80 11.80
CA LEU A 30 3.42 -8.17 11.88
C LEU A 30 3.88 -8.89 13.16
N LYS A 31 5.12 -8.67 13.59
CA LYS A 31 5.67 -9.25 14.82
C LYS A 31 4.96 -8.69 16.06
N ASP A 32 4.76 -7.38 16.10
CA ASP A 32 4.12 -6.71 17.23
C ASP A 32 2.63 -7.05 17.31
N TYR A 33 1.95 -7.16 16.17
CA TYR A 33 0.58 -7.67 16.12
C TYR A 33 0.47 -9.11 16.65
N LYS A 34 1.34 -10.02 16.18
CA LYS A 34 1.39 -11.42 16.66
C LYS A 34 1.70 -11.49 18.16
N ARG A 35 2.55 -10.60 18.68
CA ARG A 35 2.83 -10.45 20.12
C ARG A 35 1.62 -9.94 20.87
N ALA A 36 0.89 -8.95 20.37
CA ALA A 36 -0.31 -8.42 21.00
C ALA A 36 -1.41 -9.50 21.10
N GLN A 37 -1.64 -10.28 20.03
CA GLN A 37 -2.56 -11.41 20.08
C GLN A 37 -2.10 -12.51 21.07
N SER A 38 -0.80 -12.80 21.11
CA SER A 38 -0.24 -13.81 22.01
C SER A 38 -0.22 -13.34 23.47
N GLY A 39 0.00 -12.05 23.71
CA GLY A 39 0.02 -11.39 25.02
C GLY A 39 -1.38 -11.13 25.58
N ALA A 40 -2.39 -10.91 24.74
CA ALA A 40 -3.79 -10.94 25.14
C ALA A 40 -4.22 -12.33 25.66
N ARG A 41 -3.56 -13.41 25.19
CA ARG A 41 -3.68 -14.76 25.76
C ARG A 41 -2.77 -15.02 26.95
N ASN A 42 -1.78 -14.17 27.23
CA ASN A 42 -0.76 -14.43 28.24
C ASN A 42 -0.26 -13.12 28.87
N VAL A 43 -1.07 -12.54 29.76
CA VAL A 43 -0.62 -11.47 30.66
C VAL A 43 0.37 -12.08 31.65
N LYS A 44 1.67 -12.05 31.30
CA LYS A 44 2.84 -11.92 32.17
C LYS A 44 4.14 -12.06 31.36
N SER A 45 4.73 -10.92 31.02
CA SER A 45 6.17 -10.60 31.06
C SER A 45 6.55 -9.65 29.92
N GLN A 46 6.88 -8.42 30.32
CA GLN A 46 7.31 -7.33 29.47
C GLN A 46 8.83 -7.16 29.65
N GLY A 47 9.55 -6.91 28.57
CA GLY A 47 10.94 -6.44 28.64
C GLY A 47 11.68 -6.47 27.31
N ALA A 48 12.20 -5.31 26.92
CA ALA A 48 13.17 -5.03 25.86
C ALA A 48 12.66 -4.77 24.43
N ALA A 49 12.40 -3.49 24.16
CA ALA A 49 12.55 -2.90 22.83
C ALA A 49 13.05 -1.47 23.01
N ASP A 50 14.38 -1.26 22.96
CA ASP A 50 14.96 0.09 23.07
C ASP A 50 16.37 0.24 22.44
N ILE A 51 16.72 -0.47 21.36
CA ILE A 51 18.10 -0.43 20.81
C ILE A 51 18.21 -0.09 19.32
N THR A 52 17.15 -0.08 18.51
CA THR A 52 17.34 -0.09 17.04
C THR A 52 17.49 1.30 16.36
N LEU A 53 17.48 2.41 17.10
CA LEU A 53 17.51 3.75 16.49
C LEU A 53 18.86 4.50 16.55
N HIS A 54 19.92 3.87 17.06
CA HIS A 54 21.20 4.56 17.27
C HIS A 54 22.33 4.23 16.26
N MET A 55 22.09 3.34 15.28
CA MET A 55 23.18 2.83 14.41
C MET A 55 23.38 3.56 13.07
N VAL A 56 22.53 4.51 12.67
CA VAL A 56 22.60 5.08 11.31
C VAL A 56 23.62 6.22 11.14
N ASN A 57 24.34 6.65 12.20
CA ASN A 57 25.15 7.88 12.09
C ASN A 57 26.66 7.77 12.27
N VAL A 58 27.28 6.58 12.32
CA VAL A 58 28.75 6.51 12.44
C VAL A 58 29.34 5.27 11.74
N THR A 59 29.93 5.45 10.56
CA THR A 59 31.29 5.01 10.11
C THR A 59 31.39 4.73 8.60
N SER A 60 32.03 5.68 7.92
CA SER A 60 33.10 5.61 6.92
C SER A 60 33.30 4.39 5.97
N GLU A 61 33.23 4.72 4.68
CA GLU A 61 34.25 4.46 3.64
C GLU A 61 34.74 3.03 3.31
N THR A 62 33.91 2.24 2.62
CA THR A 62 34.43 1.30 1.60
C THR A 62 33.39 1.10 0.51
N THR A 63 33.61 1.75 -0.64
CA THR A 63 32.76 1.58 -1.82
C THR A 63 33.00 0.18 -2.41
N PRO A 64 31.96 -0.64 -2.63
CA PRO A 64 32.12 -1.93 -3.28
C PRO A 64 32.79 -1.78 -4.65
N SER A 65 33.58 -2.78 -5.05
CA SER A 65 34.39 -2.66 -6.27
C SER A 65 33.50 -2.33 -7.47
N LYS A 66 33.93 -1.39 -8.31
CA LYS A 66 33.19 -0.94 -9.50
C LYS A 66 32.72 -2.11 -10.36
N THR A 67 33.50 -3.18 -10.45
CA THR A 67 33.18 -4.39 -11.22
C THR A 67 32.03 -5.21 -10.61
N ALA A 68 31.91 -5.26 -9.28
CA ALA A 68 30.83 -5.97 -8.60
C ALA A 68 29.51 -5.19 -8.71
N LEU A 69 29.57 -3.87 -8.52
CA LEU A 69 28.44 -2.98 -8.76
C LEU A 69 27.99 -2.99 -10.23
N GLN A 70 28.94 -2.98 -11.18
CA GLN A 70 28.62 -3.05 -12.59
C GLN A 70 27.94 -4.38 -12.96
N ARG A 71 28.39 -5.51 -12.42
CA ARG A 71 27.74 -6.81 -12.68
C ARG A 71 26.33 -6.89 -12.12
N LEU A 72 26.09 -6.36 -10.92
CA LEU A 72 24.76 -6.29 -10.31
C LEU A 72 23.84 -5.34 -11.09
N SER A 73 24.36 -4.19 -11.50
CA SER A 73 23.65 -3.22 -12.35
C SER A 73 23.33 -3.81 -13.72
N ASP A 74 24.28 -4.47 -14.39
CA ASP A 74 24.08 -5.14 -15.66
C ASP A 74 23.06 -6.29 -15.53
N GLN A 75 23.11 -7.06 -14.44
CA GLN A 75 22.15 -8.15 -14.18
C GLN A 75 20.72 -7.61 -14.01
N ARG A 76 20.55 -6.51 -13.26
CA ARG A 76 19.24 -5.88 -13.06
C ARG A 76 18.75 -5.12 -14.28
N HIS A 77 19.64 -4.44 -15.01
CA HIS A 77 19.32 -3.82 -16.29
C HIS A 77 18.83 -4.88 -17.30
N ASN A 78 19.47 -6.05 -17.33
CA ASN A 78 19.01 -7.16 -18.16
C ASN A 78 17.67 -7.75 -17.69
N GLN A 79 17.40 -7.81 -16.39
CA GLN A 79 16.09 -8.22 -15.85
C GLN A 79 14.99 -7.19 -16.17
N ALA A 80 15.28 -5.89 -16.04
CA ALA A 80 14.37 -4.81 -16.39
C ALA A 80 14.13 -4.71 -17.90
N ILE A 81 15.15 -4.96 -18.74
CA ILE A 81 14.99 -5.08 -20.19
C ILE A 81 14.17 -6.32 -20.53
N ALA A 82 14.40 -7.46 -19.89
CA ALA A 82 13.61 -8.66 -20.13
C ALA A 82 12.14 -8.43 -19.76
N PHE A 83 11.88 -7.71 -18.67
CA PHE A 83 10.55 -7.29 -18.24
C PHE A 83 9.89 -6.33 -19.26
N ARG A 84 10.61 -5.29 -19.69
CA ARG A 84 10.11 -4.32 -20.69
C ARG A 84 9.93 -4.93 -22.09
N SER A 85 10.79 -5.88 -22.48
CA SER A 85 10.68 -6.64 -23.73
C SER A 85 9.49 -7.60 -23.71
N MET A 86 9.15 -8.13 -22.53
CA MET A 86 7.95 -8.96 -22.33
C MET A 86 6.67 -8.12 -22.49
N GLN A 87 6.66 -6.91 -21.94
CA GLN A 87 5.57 -5.93 -22.13
C GLN A 87 5.40 -5.53 -23.61
N GLN A 88 6.50 -5.24 -24.32
CA GLN A 88 6.45 -4.86 -25.74
C GLN A 88 6.05 -6.01 -26.68
N SER A 89 6.35 -7.26 -26.32
CA SER A 89 5.91 -8.43 -27.10
C SER A 89 4.39 -8.62 -27.04
N LEU A 90 3.73 -8.20 -25.96
CA LEU A 90 2.26 -8.30 -25.78
C LEU A 90 1.52 -7.19 -26.55
N ALA A 91 2.15 -6.03 -26.76
CA ALA A 91 1.62 -4.91 -27.53
C ALA A 91 1.61 -5.12 -29.06
N SER A 92 2.08 -6.27 -29.57
CA SER A 92 2.24 -6.55 -31.00
C SER A 92 1.19 -7.51 -31.60
N LEU A 93 0.14 -7.85 -30.84
CA LEU A 93 -0.96 -8.68 -31.33
C LEU A 93 -1.94 -7.85 -32.18
N PRO A 94 -2.45 -8.39 -33.31
CA PRO A 94 -3.27 -7.63 -34.23
C PRO A 94 -4.67 -7.36 -33.64
N LEU A 95 -5.03 -6.08 -33.52
CA LEU A 95 -6.35 -5.60 -33.14
C LEU A 95 -7.40 -6.06 -34.17
N VAL A 96 -8.46 -6.72 -33.71
CA VAL A 96 -9.68 -6.94 -34.50
C VAL A 96 -10.64 -5.77 -34.22
N ASP A 97 -11.08 -5.12 -35.30
CA ASP A 97 -12.01 -4.00 -35.31
C ASP A 97 -13.43 -4.48 -34.95
N LEU A 98 -13.98 -3.96 -33.84
CA LEU A 98 -15.38 -4.09 -33.47
C LEU A 98 -15.92 -2.72 -33.07
N ASN A 99 -16.10 -1.88 -34.08
CA ASN A 99 -17.08 -0.79 -34.03
C ASN A 99 -18.51 -1.34 -33.79
N GLU A 100 -19.33 -0.48 -33.18
CA GLU A 100 -20.77 -0.61 -32.90
C GLU A 100 -21.17 -1.27 -31.58
N TYR A 101 -21.26 -0.47 -30.50
CA TYR A 101 -22.48 -0.44 -29.67
C TYR A 101 -22.57 0.91 -28.92
N HIS A 102 -23.66 1.64 -29.17
CA HIS A 102 -24.05 2.85 -28.43
C HIS A 102 -25.16 2.50 -27.43
N ALA A 103 -25.02 2.95 -26.17
CA ALA A 103 -26.05 3.56 -25.28
C ALA A 103 -25.64 3.45 -23.79
N PRO A 104 -26.26 4.18 -22.85
CA PRO A 104 -26.06 5.61 -22.60
C PRO A 104 -25.56 5.92 -21.17
N GLN A 105 -25.18 7.19 -21.02
CA GLN A 105 -24.52 7.85 -19.89
C GLN A 105 -25.32 7.85 -18.58
N PHE A 106 -24.62 7.72 -17.44
CA PHE A 106 -24.65 8.68 -16.33
C PHE A 106 -23.57 8.33 -15.29
N ARG A 107 -22.42 9.01 -15.38
CA ARG A 107 -21.55 9.30 -14.23
C ARG A 107 -20.69 10.50 -14.59
N ALA A 108 -20.65 11.50 -13.73
CA ALA A 108 -19.78 12.65 -13.91
C ALA A 108 -18.38 12.31 -13.35
N PRO A 109 -17.29 12.74 -14.00
CA PRO A 109 -15.94 12.53 -13.49
C PRO A 109 -15.66 13.48 -12.32
N ILE A 110 -15.42 12.95 -11.13
CA ILE A 110 -14.93 13.71 -9.98
C ILE A 110 -13.42 13.61 -9.98
N LYS A 111 -12.76 14.69 -10.42
CA LYS A 111 -11.31 14.86 -10.27
C LYS A 111 -10.96 14.75 -8.78
N GLN A 112 -10.02 13.88 -8.42
CA GLN A 112 -9.36 13.89 -7.11
C GLN A 112 -8.88 15.32 -6.80
N GLN A 113 -9.64 16.03 -5.96
CA GLN A 113 -9.23 17.33 -5.47
C GLN A 113 -8.18 17.10 -4.38
N GLN A 114 -6.92 17.39 -4.72
CA GLN A 114 -5.88 17.61 -3.75
C GLN A 114 -6.35 18.70 -2.76
N SER A 115 -6.64 18.28 -1.52
CA SER A 115 -7.18 19.15 -0.48
C SER A 115 -6.11 20.10 0.05
N SER A 116 -5.96 21.26 -0.57
CA SER A 116 -5.21 22.38 -0.01
C SER A 116 -6.09 23.18 0.95
N ARG A 117 -6.03 22.88 2.26
CA ARG A 117 -6.64 23.73 3.30
C ARG A 117 -5.63 24.73 3.87
N SER A 118 -5.92 26.02 3.68
CA SER A 118 -5.29 27.17 4.34
C SER A 118 -5.91 27.44 5.73
N PRO A 119 -5.21 28.17 6.64
CA PRO A 119 -5.51 28.19 8.08
C PRO A 119 -6.56 29.24 8.50
N THR A 120 -7.41 28.88 9.46
CA THR A 120 -8.38 29.75 10.15
C THR A 120 -7.75 30.32 11.46
N PRO A 121 -8.13 31.55 11.92
CA PRO A 121 -7.41 32.31 12.94
C PRO A 121 -7.84 31.97 14.38
N PRO A 122 -7.10 32.44 15.43
CA PRO A 122 -7.17 31.89 16.78
C PRO A 122 -8.24 32.57 17.64
N GLY A 123 -8.93 31.78 18.47
CA GLY A 123 -9.87 32.31 19.45
C GLY A 123 -10.50 31.28 20.38
N LEU A 124 -9.83 31.09 21.53
CA LEU A 124 -10.37 30.70 22.84
C LEU A 124 -10.44 29.21 23.24
N SER A 125 -9.52 28.92 24.17
CA SER A 125 -9.67 28.12 25.40
C SER A 125 -9.36 26.62 25.32
N GLN A 126 -8.16 26.33 25.83
CA GLN A 126 -7.58 25.02 26.10
C GLN A 126 -8.38 24.25 27.17
N SER A 127 -8.69 23.00 26.88
CA SER A 127 -8.81 21.95 27.90
C SER A 127 -8.12 20.70 27.38
N HIS A 128 -6.97 20.39 27.99
CA HIS A 128 -6.24 19.12 27.97
C HIS A 128 -6.49 18.20 26.76
N VAL A 129 -5.88 18.53 25.62
CA VAL A 129 -5.66 17.56 24.54
C VAL A 129 -4.26 17.00 24.73
N THR A 130 -4.16 15.76 25.19
CA THR A 130 -3.02 14.91 24.86
C THR A 130 -2.85 14.98 23.35
N SER A 131 -1.85 15.71 22.86
CA SER A 131 -1.55 15.78 21.43
C SER A 131 -1.08 14.41 21.00
N THR A 132 -2.00 13.52 20.63
CA THR A 132 -1.69 12.46 19.70
C THR A 132 -1.12 13.15 18.45
N PRO A 133 0.03 12.71 17.93
CA PRO A 133 0.55 13.24 16.68
C PRO A 133 -0.54 13.15 15.61
N PRO A 134 -0.55 14.03 14.58
CA PRO A 134 -1.54 13.96 13.51
C PRO A 134 -1.48 12.56 12.90
N SER A 135 -2.51 11.74 13.17
CA SER A 135 -2.68 10.44 12.54
C SER A 135 -3.27 10.66 11.17
N THR A 136 -2.66 10.08 10.13
CA THR A 136 -3.27 9.99 8.81
C THR A 136 -4.61 9.26 8.93
N SER A 137 -5.69 9.82 8.37
CA SER A 137 -6.99 9.14 8.43
C SER A 137 -7.02 7.93 7.50
N LEU A 138 -7.91 6.98 7.76
CA LEU A 138 -8.13 5.83 6.87
C LEU A 138 -8.54 6.32 5.47
N LEU A 139 -9.37 7.36 5.38
CA LEU A 139 -9.78 7.94 4.12
C LEU A 139 -8.57 8.47 3.31
N ASP A 140 -7.65 9.18 3.97
CA ASP A 140 -6.42 9.68 3.34
C ASP A 140 -5.46 8.55 2.92
N SER A 141 -5.53 7.40 3.59
CA SER A 141 -4.68 6.23 3.30
C SER A 141 -5.25 5.32 2.21
N LEU A 142 -6.54 5.48 1.87
CA LEU A 142 -7.24 4.63 0.90
C LEU A 142 -6.61 4.67 -0.51
N PRO A 143 -6.17 5.83 -1.06
CA PRO A 143 -5.45 5.85 -2.33
C PRO A 143 -4.19 4.99 -2.32
N SER A 144 -3.41 5.03 -1.23
CA SER A 144 -2.20 4.21 -1.10
C SER A 144 -2.51 2.72 -1.02
N PHE A 145 -3.61 2.33 -0.36
CA PHE A 145 -4.08 0.95 -0.35
C PHE A 145 -4.46 0.47 -1.76
N MET A 146 -5.14 1.32 -2.55
CA MET A 146 -5.52 1.00 -3.93
C MET A 146 -4.31 0.87 -4.84
N ALA A 147 -3.39 1.83 -4.80
CA ALA A 147 -2.16 1.80 -5.58
C ALA A 147 -1.33 0.54 -5.27
N LEU A 148 -1.13 0.24 -3.98
CA LEU A 148 -0.41 -0.96 -3.55
C LEU A 148 -1.08 -2.25 -4.04
N SER A 149 -2.42 -2.29 -4.03
CA SER A 149 -3.19 -3.43 -4.51
C SER A 149 -3.05 -3.63 -6.02
N ALA A 150 -3.02 -2.54 -6.81
CA ALA A 150 -2.81 -2.59 -8.25
C ALA A 150 -1.41 -3.11 -8.61
N VAL A 151 -0.38 -2.57 -7.96
CA VAL A 151 1.01 -3.05 -8.13
C VAL A 151 1.14 -4.55 -7.78
N PHE A 152 0.44 -4.99 -6.74
CA PHE A 152 0.47 -6.39 -6.35
C PHE A 152 -0.21 -7.30 -7.39
N GLN A 153 -1.34 -6.88 -7.95
CA GLN A 153 -2.04 -7.64 -8.98
C GLN A 153 -1.17 -7.81 -10.23
N THR A 154 -0.53 -6.74 -10.70
CA THR A 154 0.36 -6.80 -11.87
C THR A 154 1.57 -7.69 -11.61
N THR A 155 2.18 -7.59 -10.43
CA THR A 155 3.37 -8.38 -10.06
C THR A 155 3.06 -9.87 -9.94
N THR A 156 1.86 -10.23 -9.47
CA THR A 156 1.46 -11.63 -9.28
C THR A 156 0.83 -12.28 -10.52
N ASN A 157 0.77 -11.56 -11.65
CA ASN A 157 0.06 -11.97 -12.87
C ASN A 157 -1.39 -12.42 -12.60
N GLN A 158 -2.05 -11.80 -11.61
CA GLN A 158 -3.45 -12.07 -11.32
C GLN A 158 -4.32 -11.37 -12.37
N THR A 159 -5.08 -12.15 -13.12
CA THR A 159 -5.94 -11.64 -14.20
C THR A 159 -7.17 -10.87 -13.70
N THR A 160 -7.54 -11.03 -12.42
CA THR A 160 -8.70 -10.36 -11.82
C THR A 160 -8.53 -10.23 -10.31
N ILE A 161 -9.12 -9.18 -9.74
CA ILE A 161 -9.29 -9.00 -8.30
C ILE A 161 -10.12 -10.14 -7.68
N THR A 162 -9.73 -10.57 -6.48
CA THR A 162 -10.36 -11.71 -5.78
C THR A 162 -11.53 -11.26 -4.89
N ASP A 163 -12.51 -12.13 -4.63
CA ASP A 163 -13.64 -11.84 -3.72
C ASP A 163 -13.15 -11.47 -2.30
N THR A 164 -12.09 -12.11 -1.82
CA THR A 164 -11.45 -11.78 -0.54
C THR A 164 -10.90 -10.35 -0.53
N TRP A 165 -10.18 -9.95 -1.58
CA TRP A 165 -9.66 -8.59 -1.69
C TRP A 165 -10.80 -7.57 -1.83
N MET A 166 -11.82 -7.86 -2.66
CA MET A 166 -12.97 -6.96 -2.84
C MET A 166 -13.68 -6.69 -1.51
N ARG A 167 -13.89 -7.72 -0.68
CA ARG A 167 -14.46 -7.55 0.66
C ARG A 167 -13.57 -6.73 1.58
N LEU A 168 -12.25 -6.95 1.52
CA LEU A 168 -11.30 -6.16 2.30
C LEU A 168 -11.34 -4.68 1.89
N ALA A 169 -11.29 -4.40 0.60
CA ALA A 169 -11.35 -3.05 0.04
C ALA A 169 -12.65 -2.33 0.43
N ALA A 170 -13.80 -2.98 0.24
CA ALA A 170 -15.09 -2.40 0.65
C ALA A 170 -15.21 -2.22 2.17
N GLY A 171 -14.65 -3.16 2.95
CA GLY A 171 -14.54 -3.04 4.40
C GLY A 171 -13.66 -1.85 4.82
N PHE A 172 -12.54 -1.62 4.13
CA PHE A 172 -11.66 -0.46 4.34
C PHE A 172 -12.43 0.84 4.09
N MET A 173 -13.12 0.96 2.95
CA MET A 173 -13.95 2.13 2.63
C MET A 173 -14.99 2.38 3.72
N ALA A 174 -15.68 1.34 4.17
CA ALA A 174 -16.68 1.46 5.23
C ALA A 174 -16.07 1.92 6.56
N GLN A 175 -14.91 1.38 6.95
CA GLN A 175 -14.19 1.83 8.15
C GLN A 175 -13.73 3.29 8.02
N ALA A 176 -13.25 3.70 6.85
CA ALA A 176 -12.87 5.08 6.59
C ALA A 176 -14.06 6.02 6.75
N VAL A 177 -15.22 5.68 6.20
CA VAL A 177 -16.45 6.46 6.38
C VAL A 177 -16.85 6.55 7.86
N ILE A 178 -16.86 5.41 8.56
CA ILE A 178 -17.20 5.35 9.98
C ILE A 178 -16.24 6.21 10.82
N GLU A 179 -14.94 6.14 10.55
CA GLU A 179 -13.91 6.97 11.21
C GLU A 179 -14.20 8.46 11.01
N GLN A 180 -14.50 8.87 9.77
CA GLN A 180 -14.80 10.26 9.45
C GLN A 180 -16.02 10.79 10.21
N TYR A 181 -17.11 10.03 10.32
CA TYR A 181 -18.28 10.46 11.11
C TYR A 181 -18.04 10.41 12.61
N LEU A 182 -17.46 9.33 13.14
CA LEU A 182 -17.38 9.09 14.59
C LEU A 182 -16.20 9.77 15.27
N ILE A 183 -15.07 9.93 14.56
CA ILE A 183 -13.82 10.47 15.11
C ILE A 183 -13.63 11.93 14.66
N TYR A 184 -13.79 12.19 13.36
CA TYR A 184 -13.58 13.53 12.80
C TYR A 184 -14.84 14.40 12.78
N GLY A 185 -16.02 13.84 13.08
CA GLY A 185 -17.28 14.58 13.17
C GLY A 185 -17.77 15.11 11.82
N SER A 186 -17.40 14.45 10.72
CA SER A 186 -17.84 14.81 9.37
C SER A 186 -19.37 14.74 9.25
N THR A 187 -19.93 15.50 8.31
CA THR A 187 -21.38 15.57 8.05
C THR A 187 -21.65 15.60 6.55
N GLY A 188 -22.87 15.27 6.12
CA GLY A 188 -23.21 15.16 4.70
C GLY A 188 -22.82 13.82 4.10
N ASP A 189 -22.99 13.63 2.79
CA ASP A 189 -22.73 12.39 2.06
C ASP A 189 -21.42 12.41 1.25
N GLU A 190 -20.72 13.54 1.22
CA GLU A 190 -19.45 13.72 0.50
C GLU A 190 -18.41 12.66 0.85
N VAL A 191 -18.23 12.39 2.15
CA VAL A 191 -17.31 11.36 2.66
C VAL A 191 -17.68 9.96 2.15
N LEU A 192 -18.97 9.64 2.09
CA LEU A 192 -19.44 8.36 1.59
C LEU A 192 -19.15 8.24 0.09
N GLN A 193 -19.44 9.29 -0.67
CA GLN A 193 -19.19 9.33 -2.11
C GLN A 193 -17.69 9.23 -2.42
N GLU A 194 -16.85 9.95 -1.68
CA GLU A 194 -15.39 9.93 -1.85
C GLU A 194 -14.81 8.55 -1.53
N ALA A 195 -15.16 7.97 -0.37
CA ALA A 195 -14.65 6.67 0.03
C ALA A 195 -15.04 5.55 -0.96
N PHE A 196 -16.23 5.63 -1.56
CA PHE A 196 -16.76 4.63 -2.49
C PHE A 196 -16.62 5.03 -3.97
N ALA A 197 -15.80 6.04 -4.30
CA ALA A 197 -15.59 6.50 -5.68
C ALA A 197 -14.79 5.52 -6.55
N TRP A 198 -14.21 4.47 -5.97
CA TRP A 198 -13.30 3.55 -6.66
C TRP A 198 -14.04 2.49 -7.49
N GLY A 199 -13.53 2.27 -8.70
CA GLY A 199 -14.03 1.29 -9.65
C GLY A 199 -13.47 1.54 -11.05
N PHE A 200 -14.00 0.82 -12.02
CA PHE A 200 -13.63 1.04 -13.42
C PHE A 200 -14.28 2.32 -13.97
N ASP A 201 -13.47 3.14 -14.61
CA ASP A 201 -13.85 4.30 -15.40
C ASP A 201 -13.38 4.12 -16.86
N ALA A 202 -14.34 3.96 -17.76
CA ALA A 202 -14.10 3.84 -19.20
C ALA A 202 -13.58 5.15 -19.83
N GLU A 203 -13.84 6.29 -19.18
CA GLU A 203 -13.39 7.61 -19.61
C GLU A 203 -12.04 7.99 -18.99
N CYS A 204 -11.39 7.08 -18.24
CA CYS A 204 -10.08 7.30 -17.67
C CYS A 204 -9.07 7.64 -18.78
N THR A 205 -8.46 8.82 -18.66
CA THR A 205 -7.44 9.33 -19.60
C THR A 205 -6.03 9.23 -19.03
N ALA A 206 -5.86 8.52 -17.91
CA ALA A 206 -4.58 8.33 -17.28
C ALA A 206 -3.61 7.60 -18.22
N GLU A 207 -2.34 8.00 -18.16
CA GLU A 207 -1.28 7.41 -18.97
C GLU A 207 -1.03 5.95 -18.54
N GLU A 208 -0.86 5.05 -19.51
CA GLU A 208 -0.55 3.64 -19.25
C GLU A 208 0.70 3.52 -18.37
N GLY A 209 0.60 2.71 -17.31
CA GLY A 209 1.65 2.54 -16.29
C GLY A 209 1.71 3.62 -15.21
N SER A 210 0.81 4.61 -15.21
CA SER A 210 0.59 5.48 -14.05
C SER A 210 -0.24 4.78 -12.97
N ASP A 211 -0.12 5.20 -11.72
CA ASP A 211 -0.89 4.64 -10.59
C ASP A 211 -2.41 4.68 -10.87
N GLU A 212 -2.91 5.78 -11.45
CA GLU A 212 -4.33 5.94 -11.77
C GLU A 212 -4.78 4.95 -12.86
N TRP A 213 -3.95 4.70 -13.87
CA TRP A 213 -4.23 3.71 -14.90
C TRP A 213 -4.21 2.29 -14.34
N GLU A 214 -3.20 1.94 -13.53
CA GLU A 214 -3.05 0.62 -12.92
C GLU A 214 -4.22 0.30 -11.98
N ILE A 215 -4.63 1.28 -11.16
CA ILE A 215 -5.81 1.16 -10.30
C ILE A 215 -7.07 0.99 -11.16
N ASN A 216 -7.24 1.77 -12.23
CA ASN A 216 -8.42 1.63 -13.09
C ASN A 216 -8.49 0.24 -13.75
N ALA A 217 -7.35 -0.22 -14.29
CA ALA A 217 -7.21 -1.51 -14.95
C ALA A 217 -7.52 -2.69 -14.01
N MET A 218 -7.27 -2.54 -12.71
CA MET A 218 -7.54 -3.57 -11.70
C MET A 218 -9.01 -4.02 -11.65
N PHE A 219 -9.94 -3.12 -12.01
CA PHE A 219 -11.38 -3.38 -12.01
C PHE A 219 -11.89 -3.93 -13.34
N TRP A 220 -11.00 -4.17 -14.30
CA TRP A 220 -11.30 -4.75 -15.61
C TRP A 220 -10.80 -6.22 -15.67
N GLY A 221 -11.72 -7.15 -15.95
CA GLY A 221 -11.43 -8.59 -16.02
C GLY A 221 -11.31 -9.10 -17.46
N GLU A 222 -11.84 -10.31 -17.71
CA GLU A 222 -11.96 -10.93 -19.05
C GLU A 222 -12.92 -10.12 -19.95
N ASP A 223 -12.49 -8.94 -20.40
CA ASP A 223 -13.19 -8.05 -21.33
C ASP A 223 -14.46 -7.37 -20.77
N GLN A 224 -14.60 -7.32 -19.44
CA GLN A 224 -15.70 -6.62 -18.77
C GLN A 224 -15.30 -6.10 -17.39
N VAL A 225 -16.03 -5.08 -16.91
CA VAL A 225 -15.97 -4.65 -15.51
C VAL A 225 -16.32 -5.83 -14.61
N VAL A 226 -15.56 -6.04 -13.53
CA VAL A 226 -15.80 -7.13 -12.58
C VAL A 226 -17.15 -6.92 -11.88
N PRO A 227 -18.24 -7.64 -12.24
CA PRO A 227 -19.58 -7.30 -11.75
C PRO A 227 -19.70 -7.54 -10.24
N ARG A 228 -18.93 -8.52 -9.75
CA ARG A 228 -18.86 -8.85 -8.33
C ARG A 228 -18.33 -7.70 -7.47
N TRP A 229 -17.50 -6.83 -8.02
CA TRP A 229 -17.01 -5.66 -7.30
C TRP A 229 -18.14 -4.69 -6.97
N GLU A 230 -18.98 -4.38 -7.96
CA GLU A 230 -20.10 -3.45 -7.78
C GLU A 230 -21.09 -3.99 -6.74
N GLU A 231 -21.43 -5.29 -6.81
CA GLU A 231 -22.30 -5.95 -5.81
C GLU A 231 -21.77 -5.80 -4.38
N ILE A 232 -20.47 -6.07 -4.17
CA ILE A 232 -19.85 -6.01 -2.84
C ILE A 232 -19.75 -4.56 -2.36
N ARG A 233 -19.31 -3.66 -3.24
CA ARG A 233 -19.15 -2.23 -2.94
C ARG A 233 -20.49 -1.62 -2.54
N ASP A 234 -21.53 -1.84 -3.35
CA ASP A 234 -22.85 -1.26 -3.13
C ASP A 234 -23.51 -1.84 -1.88
N ALA A 235 -23.30 -3.12 -1.57
CA ALA A 235 -23.77 -3.72 -0.31
C ALA A 235 -23.16 -3.04 0.92
N HIS A 236 -21.85 -2.75 0.92
CA HIS A 236 -21.20 -2.04 2.02
C HIS A 236 -21.65 -0.59 2.11
N MET A 237 -21.81 0.09 0.97
CA MET A 237 -22.31 1.46 0.92
C MET A 237 -23.73 1.55 1.47
N GLN A 238 -24.62 0.63 1.09
CA GLN A 238 -26.00 0.56 1.60
C GLN A 238 -26.05 0.26 3.11
N ALA A 239 -25.16 -0.59 3.62
CA ALA A 239 -25.09 -0.90 5.05
C ALA A 239 -24.81 0.34 5.91
N LEU A 240 -24.13 1.36 5.38
CA LEU A 240 -23.81 2.61 6.09
C LEU A 240 -25.01 3.57 6.17
N VAL A 241 -26.05 3.38 5.35
CA VAL A 241 -27.25 4.21 5.37
C VAL A 241 -28.15 3.78 6.53
N PRO A 242 -28.49 4.68 7.47
CA PRO A 242 -29.30 4.32 8.63
C PRO A 242 -30.74 3.93 8.22
N PRO A 243 -31.32 2.89 8.84
CA PRO A 243 -32.73 2.57 8.68
C PRO A 243 -33.62 3.75 9.11
N ALA A 244 -34.82 3.84 8.52
CA ALA A 244 -35.77 4.90 8.82
C ALA A 244 -36.04 5.00 10.33
N GLY A 245 -35.83 6.19 10.90
CA GLY A 245 -36.04 6.47 12.33
C GLY A 245 -34.84 6.16 13.23
N THR A 246 -33.71 5.69 12.68
CA THR A 246 -32.46 5.50 13.43
C THR A 246 -31.51 6.68 13.19
N ASP A 247 -30.92 7.20 14.26
CA ASP A 247 -29.86 8.21 14.17
C ASP A 247 -28.58 7.62 13.55
N LEU A 248 -27.89 8.41 12.72
CA LEU A 248 -26.69 7.96 11.98
C LEU A 248 -25.59 7.46 12.92
N LEU A 249 -25.25 8.20 13.97
CA LEU A 249 -24.15 7.83 14.86
C LEU A 249 -24.48 6.55 15.64
N THR A 250 -25.75 6.41 16.04
CA THR A 250 -26.26 5.19 16.70
C THR A 250 -26.16 3.98 15.77
N HIS A 251 -26.55 4.15 14.50
CA HIS A 251 -26.45 3.12 13.47
C HIS A 251 -25.00 2.68 13.23
N LEU A 252 -24.09 3.63 12.97
CA LEU A 252 -22.68 3.33 12.70
C LEU A 252 -21.98 2.66 13.88
N ARG A 253 -22.32 3.04 15.11
CA ARG A 253 -21.83 2.35 16.32
C ARG A 253 -22.28 0.88 16.34
N GLY A 254 -23.56 0.64 16.03
CA GLY A 254 -24.11 -0.71 15.93
C GLY A 254 -23.44 -1.56 14.84
N LEU A 255 -23.05 -0.97 13.71
CA LEU A 255 -22.29 -1.66 12.68
C LEU A 255 -20.91 -2.10 13.17
N ILE A 256 -20.17 -1.21 13.86
CA ILE A 256 -18.85 -1.55 14.44
C ILE A 256 -18.97 -2.71 15.43
N ASP A 257 -20.00 -2.71 16.26
CA ASP A 257 -20.14 -3.73 17.30
C ASP A 257 -20.51 -5.11 16.73
N ASN A 258 -20.96 -5.18 15.47
CA ASN A 258 -21.47 -6.41 14.85
C ASN A 258 -20.76 -6.73 13.52
N GLU A 259 -21.22 -6.14 12.43
CA GLU A 259 -20.88 -6.55 11.06
C GLU A 259 -19.51 -6.02 10.60
N LEU A 260 -19.18 -4.79 10.99
CA LEU A 260 -17.97 -4.05 10.64
C LEU A 260 -17.04 -3.94 11.85
N SER A 261 -16.79 -5.06 12.50
CA SER A 261 -15.90 -5.15 13.67
C SER A 261 -14.48 -4.70 13.34
N VAL A 262 -13.98 -3.70 14.08
CA VAL A 262 -12.60 -3.17 13.94
C VAL A 262 -11.55 -4.28 14.13
N PRO A 263 -11.59 -5.13 15.16
CA PRO A 263 -10.65 -6.25 15.29
C PRO A 263 -10.61 -7.18 14.08
N LYS A 264 -11.78 -7.49 13.50
CA LYS A 264 -11.88 -8.34 12.31
C LYS A 264 -11.29 -7.66 11.08
N PHE A 265 -11.54 -6.35 10.92
CA PHE A 265 -10.93 -5.56 9.87
C PHE A 265 -9.39 -5.54 10.01
N GLU A 266 -8.88 -5.30 11.22
CA GLU A 266 -7.44 -5.34 11.50
C GLU A 266 -6.84 -6.72 11.19
N GLU A 267 -7.50 -7.82 11.59
CA GLU A 267 -7.08 -9.18 11.25
C GLU A 267 -6.97 -9.39 9.73
N CYS A 268 -7.96 -8.92 8.96
CA CYS A 268 -7.93 -9.03 7.51
C CYS A 268 -6.85 -8.14 6.88
N MET A 269 -6.64 -6.92 7.38
CA MET A 269 -5.55 -6.04 6.93
C MET A 269 -4.17 -6.64 7.22
N ILE A 270 -3.98 -7.22 8.40
CA ILE A 270 -2.73 -7.91 8.75
C ILE A 270 -2.51 -9.12 7.86
N ALA A 271 -3.55 -9.91 7.58
CA ALA A 271 -3.45 -11.04 6.66
C ALA A 271 -3.06 -10.59 5.24
N PHE A 272 -3.60 -9.47 4.78
CA PHE A 272 -3.22 -8.86 3.50
C PHE A 272 -1.75 -8.44 3.50
N LEU A 273 -1.29 -7.69 4.51
CA LEU A 273 0.11 -7.26 4.61
C LEU A 273 1.08 -8.44 4.75
N ASP A 274 0.71 -9.49 5.47
CA ASP A 274 1.49 -10.74 5.58
C ASP A 274 1.56 -11.47 4.23
N GLY A 275 0.49 -11.45 3.44
CA GLY A 275 0.48 -11.93 2.05
C GLY A 275 1.43 -11.16 1.16
N LEU A 276 1.33 -9.81 1.16
CA LEU A 276 2.24 -8.94 0.41
C LEU A 276 3.71 -9.22 0.73
N LEU A 277 4.04 -9.35 2.02
CA LEU A 277 5.41 -9.58 2.46
C LEU A 277 5.95 -10.96 2.03
N ARG A 278 5.10 -11.99 1.95
CA ARG A 278 5.50 -13.34 1.55
C ARG A 278 5.81 -13.45 0.07
N ASP A 279 5.09 -12.70 -0.75
CA ASP A 279 5.22 -12.74 -2.20
C ASP A 279 6.35 -11.83 -2.70
N GLN A 280 6.85 -10.92 -1.85
CA GLN A 280 8.04 -10.12 -2.12
C GLN A 280 9.34 -10.91 -1.87
N SER A 281 10.31 -10.75 -2.76
CA SER A 281 11.68 -11.21 -2.51
C SER A 281 12.28 -10.46 -1.33
N ILE A 282 13.09 -11.12 -0.51
CA ILE A 282 13.80 -10.47 0.60
C ILE A 282 14.68 -9.34 0.02
N PRO A 283 14.61 -8.09 0.51
CA PRO A 283 15.44 -7.00 0.00
C PRO A 283 16.93 -7.31 0.07
N VAL A 284 17.71 -6.80 -0.89
CA VAL A 284 19.15 -7.07 -0.96
C VAL A 284 19.86 -6.71 0.33
N LEU A 285 19.55 -5.56 0.94
CA LEU A 285 20.19 -5.17 2.20
C LEU A 285 19.86 -6.14 3.36
N ALA A 286 18.63 -6.67 3.41
CA ALA A 286 18.25 -7.68 4.40
C ALA A 286 18.95 -9.02 4.14
N GLN A 287 19.13 -9.39 2.87
CA GLN A 287 19.92 -10.57 2.48
C GLN A 287 21.40 -10.41 2.90
N VAL A 288 21.97 -9.21 2.74
CA VAL A 288 23.33 -8.89 3.16
C VAL A 288 23.44 -8.99 4.69
N GLU A 289 22.49 -8.45 5.46
CA GLU A 289 22.47 -8.61 6.92
C GLU A 289 22.41 -10.08 7.34
N MET A 290 21.63 -10.89 6.61
CA MET A 290 21.53 -12.33 6.83
C MET A 290 22.77 -13.13 6.39
N GLY A 291 23.71 -12.51 5.68
CA GLY A 291 24.89 -13.17 5.13
C GLY A 291 24.56 -14.16 4.00
N GLN A 292 23.41 -13.99 3.36
CA GLN A 292 22.87 -14.87 2.32
C GLN A 292 22.31 -14.02 1.18
N VAL A 293 23.22 -13.49 0.35
CA VAL A 293 22.88 -12.72 -0.85
C VAL A 293 22.63 -13.68 -2.01
N ASP A 294 21.47 -13.59 -2.63
CA ASP A 294 21.10 -14.44 -3.76
C ASP A 294 22.06 -14.27 -4.94
N GLY A 295 22.43 -15.37 -5.58
CA GLY A 295 23.43 -15.40 -6.64
C GLY A 295 24.89 -15.17 -6.23
N VAL A 296 25.18 -15.01 -4.93
CA VAL A 296 26.53 -14.76 -4.40
C VAL A 296 26.95 -15.87 -3.44
N SER A 297 28.22 -16.29 -3.46
CA SER A 297 28.70 -17.31 -2.51
C SER A 297 28.73 -16.76 -1.08
N ARG A 298 28.64 -17.64 -0.07
CA ARG A 298 28.72 -17.23 1.34
C ARG A 298 30.00 -16.46 1.69
N GLU A 299 31.10 -16.80 1.03
CA GLU A 299 32.39 -16.13 1.25
C GLU A 299 32.36 -14.71 0.70
N GLU A 300 31.87 -14.52 -0.51
CA GLU A 300 31.67 -13.20 -1.12
C GLU A 300 30.66 -12.35 -0.33
N ALA A 301 29.59 -12.97 0.19
CA ALA A 301 28.63 -12.30 1.06
C ALA A 301 29.26 -11.84 2.38
N ARG A 302 30.16 -12.63 2.99
CA ARG A 302 30.93 -12.19 4.17
C ARG A 302 31.89 -11.05 3.87
N VAL A 303 32.58 -11.11 2.71
CA VAL A 303 33.45 -10.01 2.26
C VAL A 303 32.64 -8.74 2.08
N LEU A 304 31.42 -8.84 1.53
CA LEU A 304 30.51 -7.72 1.38
C LEU A 304 30.08 -7.17 2.75
N GLN A 305 29.68 -8.03 3.70
CA GLN A 305 29.32 -7.63 5.07
C GLN A 305 30.45 -6.87 5.79
N GLN A 306 31.69 -7.37 5.68
CA GLN A 306 32.87 -6.71 6.24
C GLN A 306 33.15 -5.37 5.56
N ALA A 307 33.00 -5.30 4.23
CA ALA A 307 33.21 -4.08 3.47
C ALA A 307 32.17 -2.98 3.78
N ILE A 308 31.01 -3.31 4.32
CA ILE A 308 29.98 -2.33 4.70
C ILE A 308 29.83 -2.17 6.22
N GLY A 309 30.74 -2.76 7.00
CA GLY A 309 30.82 -2.55 8.45
C GLY A 309 29.73 -3.24 9.29
N ILE A 310 29.07 -4.29 8.77
CA ILE A 310 28.06 -5.06 9.51
C ILE A 310 28.69 -6.09 10.47
N VAL A 311 29.91 -6.56 10.17
CA VAL A 311 30.65 -7.58 10.95
C VAL A 311 32.11 -7.19 11.15
#